data_AF-A0A6G2QQZ0-F1
#
_entry.id   AF-A0A6G2QQZ0-F1
#
_cell.length_a   1.000
_cell.length_b   1.000
_cell.length_c   1.000
_cell.angle_alpha   90.00
_cell.angle_beta   90.00
_cell.angle_gamma   90.00
#
_symmetry.space_group_name_H-M   'P 1'
#
loop_
_entity.id
_entity.type
_entity.pdbx_description
1 polymer ?
#
loop_
_entity_poly.entity_id
_entity_poly.type
_entity_poly.pdbx_seq_one_letter_code
_entity_poly.pdbx_strand_id
1 'polypeptide(L)' 'MTHLPATAYGLVLSLRPLLGAEAAAEAPGCGAEPGDLEQAVWLRLLERLHTDGPPADPPDWLRRAVRAEAR' A
#
# COMPACT_ATOMS: atom_id res chain seq x y z
N MET A 1 -5.61 9.03 -20.96
CA MET A 1 -4.51 9.10 -19.97
C MET A 1 -4.98 9.94 -18.81
N THR A 2 -5.62 9.31 -17.82
CA THR A 2 -6.12 9.99 -16.63
C THR A 2 -4.90 10.40 -15.80
N HIS A 3 -4.62 11.70 -15.70
CA HIS A 3 -3.63 12.20 -14.76
C HIS A 3 -4.06 11.75 -13.37
N LEU A 4 -3.26 10.89 -12.72
CA LEU A 4 -3.37 10.72 -11.27
C LEU A 4 -3.22 12.12 -10.67
N PRO A 5 -4.22 12.61 -9.90
CA PRO A 5 -4.16 13.95 -9.36
C PRO A 5 -2.87 14.08 -8.52
N ALA A 6 -2.29 15.28 -8.44
CA ALA A 6 -1.04 15.52 -7.70
C ALA A 6 -1.09 14.98 -6.25
N THR A 7 -2.29 14.84 -5.70
CA THR A 7 -2.60 14.20 -4.41
C THR A 7 -2.31 12.70 -4.35
N ALA A 8 -2.52 11.92 -5.43
CA ALA A 8 -2.26 10.48 -5.45
C ALA A 8 -0.74 10.18 -5.44
N TYR A 9 0.04 10.92 -6.24
CA TYR A 9 1.49 10.79 -6.24
C TYR A 9 2.09 11.20 -4.88
N GLY A 10 1.61 12.32 -4.31
CA GLY A 10 2.02 12.77 -2.97
C GLY A 10 1.69 11.73 -1.89
N LEU A 11 0.54 11.07 -2.00
CA LEU A 11 0.15 10.01 -1.07
C LEU A 11 1.10 8.80 -1.15
N VAL A 12 1.41 8.32 -2.37
CA VAL A 12 2.36 7.20 -2.57
C VAL A 12 3.72 7.52 -1.98
N LEU A 13 4.26 8.72 -2.23
CA LEU A 13 5.54 9.14 -1.67
C LEU A 13 5.51 9.18 -0.14
N SER A 14 4.42 9.65 0.46
CA SER A 14 4.28 9.72 1.92
C SER A 14 4.19 8.34 2.58
N LEU A 15 3.60 7.35 1.90
CA LEU A 15 3.38 6.02 2.44
C LEU A 15 4.54 5.05 2.17
N ARG A 16 5.41 5.34 1.18
CA ARG A 16 6.48 4.43 0.77
C ARG A 16 7.39 3.95 1.90
N PRO A 17 7.88 4.82 2.81
CA PRO A 17 8.72 4.36 3.93
C PRO A 17 7.96 3.43 4.89
N LEU A 18 6.67 3.70 5.12
CA LEU A 18 5.84 2.86 5.97
C LEU A 18 5.58 1.50 5.32
N LEU A 19 5.29 1.46 4.02
CA LEU A 19 5.06 0.19 3.33
C LEU A 19 6.26 -0.73 3.40
N GLY A 20 7.46 -0.20 3.11
CA GLY A 20 8.68 -1.00 3.17
C GLY A 20 8.95 -1.55 4.58
N ALA A 21 8.67 -0.76 5.62
CA ALA A 21 8.83 -1.22 7.01
C ALA A 21 7.84 -2.33 7.39
N GLU A 22 6.57 -2.18 7.04
CA GLU A 22 5.53 -3.18 7.35
C GLU A 22 5.73 -4.46 6.52
N ALA A 23 6.05 -4.34 5.23
CA ALA A 23 6.31 -5.48 4.36
C ALA A 23 7.54 -6.28 4.81
N ALA A 24 8.64 -5.59 5.18
CA ALA A 24 9.82 -6.25 5.74
C ALA A 24 9.55 -6.95 7.08
N ALA A 25 8.62 -6.43 7.88
CA ALA A 25 8.23 -7.05 9.15
C ALA A 25 7.36 -8.30 8.97
N GLU A 26 6.42 -8.29 8.02
CA GLU A 26 5.44 -9.36 7.83
C GLU A 26 5.95 -10.49 6.92
N ALA A 27 6.80 -10.18 5.92
CA ALA A 27 7.32 -11.14 4.93
C ALA A 27 7.89 -12.45 5.53
N PRO A 28 8.74 -12.42 6.59
CA PRO A 28 9.26 -13.65 7.19
C PRO A 28 8.17 -14.56 7.78
N GLY A 29 7.06 -13.99 8.23
CA GLY A 29 5.96 -14.71 8.88
C GLY A 29 5.07 -15.49 7.89
N CYS A 30 5.03 -15.06 6.63
CA CYS A 30 4.21 -15.66 5.58
C CYS A 30 5.01 -16.35 4.46
N GLY A 31 6.34 -16.30 4.52
CA GLY A 31 7.22 -16.87 3.49
C GLY A 31 7.15 -16.13 2.15
N ALA A 32 6.69 -14.88 2.14
CA ALA A 32 6.68 -14.01 0.96
C ALA A 32 7.95 -13.16 0.90
N GLU A 33 8.28 -12.65 -0.28
CA GLU A 33 9.27 -11.59 -0.42
C GLU A 33 8.64 -10.25 -0.03
N PRO A 34 9.35 -9.34 0.69
CA PRO A 34 8.82 -8.02 1.01
C PRO A 34 8.29 -7.27 -0.21
N GLY A 35 9.00 -7.35 -1.35
CA GLY A 35 8.61 -6.69 -2.60
C GLY A 35 7.26 -7.15 -3.15
N ASP A 36 6.87 -8.41 -2.94
CA ASP A 36 5.58 -8.93 -3.38
C ASP A 36 4.43 -8.33 -2.56
N LEU A 37 4.62 -8.20 -1.23
CA LEU A 37 3.68 -7.52 -0.35
C LEU A 37 3.57 -6.03 -0.70
N GLU A 38 4.70 -5.35 -0.95
CA GLU A 38 4.68 -3.96 -1.37
C GLU A 38 3.89 -3.78 -2.68
N GLN A 39 4.14 -4.63 -3.67
CA GLN A 39 3.46 -4.59 -4.96
C GLN A 39 1.95 -4.80 -4.80
N ALA A 40 1.52 -5.83 -4.07
CA ALA A 40 0.12 -6.14 -3.87
C ALA A 40 -0.64 -5.00 -3.18
N VAL A 41 -0.04 -4.40 -2.15
CA VAL A 41 -0.63 -3.28 -1.42
C VAL A 41 -0.68 -2.02 -2.28
N TRP A 42 0.34 -1.74 -3.11
CA TRP A 42 0.27 -0.63 -4.06
C TRP A 42 -0.81 -0.80 -5.11
N LEU A 43 -0.97 -2.00 -5.67
CA LEU A 43 -2.02 -2.28 -6.63
C LEU A 43 -3.40 -1.98 -6.00
N ARG A 44 -3.66 -2.50 -4.81
CA ARG A 44 -4.91 -2.26 -4.06
C ARG A 44 -5.14 -0.77 -3.77
N LEU A 45 -4.08 -0.01 -3.45
CA LEU A 45 -4.19 1.43 -3.22
C LEU A 45 -4.59 2.15 -4.51
N LEU A 46 -3.96 1.83 -5.64
CA LEU A 46 -4.22 2.48 -6.92
C LEU A 46 -5.65 2.18 -7.42
N GLU A 47 -6.11 0.94 -7.27
CA GLU A 47 -7.48 0.55 -7.60
C GLU A 47 -8.51 1.29 -6.73
N ARG A 48 -8.25 1.39 -5.41
CA ARG A 48 -9.09 2.18 -4.49
C ARG A 48 -9.10 3.65 -4.87
N LEU A 49 -7.94 4.26 -5.14
CA LEU A 49 -7.85 5.66 -5.54
C LEU A 49 -8.64 5.94 -6.82
N HIS A 50 -8.68 4.97 -7.73
CA HIS A 50 -9.46 5.07 -8.96
C HIS A 50 -10.97 4.97 -8.73
N THR A 51 -11.41 4.13 -7.78
CA THR A 51 -12.83 3.78 -7.59
C THR A 51 -13.50 4.62 -6.49
N ASP A 52 -12.86 4.72 -5.33
CA ASP A 52 -13.42 5.26 -4.09
C ASP A 52 -12.68 6.50 -3.58
N GLY A 53 -11.53 6.83 -4.18
CA GLY A 53 -10.64 7.90 -3.69
C GLY A 53 -9.76 7.46 -2.51
N PRO A 54 -9.03 8.40 -1.87
CA PRO A 54 -8.06 8.07 -0.83
C PRO A 54 -8.73 7.51 0.44
N PRO A 55 -8.04 6.63 1.18
CA PRO A 55 -8.50 6.24 2.52
C PRO A 55 -8.64 7.44 3.45
N ALA A 56 -9.63 7.40 4.35
CA ALA A 56 -9.76 8.40 5.41
C ALA A 56 -8.54 8.44 6.33
N ASP A 57 -7.95 7.28 6.62
CA ASP A 57 -6.67 7.12 7.33
C ASP A 57 -5.75 6.22 6.48
N PRO A 58 -4.90 6.80 5.62
CA PRO A 58 -4.03 6.01 4.75
C PRO A 58 -3.00 5.15 5.48
N PRO A 59 -2.31 5.62 6.55
CA PRO A 59 -1.42 4.78 7.33
C PRO A 59 -2.09 3.57 7.99
N ASP A 60 -3.25 3.73 8.63
CA ASP A 60 -3.98 2.59 9.23
C ASP A 60 -4.49 1.63 8.16
N TRP A 61 -5.04 2.16 7.06
CA TRP A 61 -5.45 1.33 5.93
C TRP A 61 -4.30 0.50 5.37
N LEU A 62 -3.12 1.09 5.20
CA LEU A 62 -1.94 0.41 4.66
C LEU A 62 -1.52 -0.75 5.56
N ARG A 63 -1.44 -0.54 6.89
CA ARG A 63 -1.08 -1.61 7.83
C ARG A 63 -2.05 -2.78 7.78
N ARG A 64 -3.35 -2.49 7.65
CA ARG A 64 -4.38 -3.52 7.49
C ARG A 64 -4.25 -4.24 6.16
N ALA A 65 -3.92 -3.53 5.09
CA ALA A 65 -3.71 -4.13 3.77
C ALA A 65 -2.50 -5.08 3.78
N VAL A 66 -1.36 -4.67 4.34
CA VAL A 66 -0.17 -5.55 4.47
C VAL A 66 -0.52 -6.82 5.25
N ARG A 67 -1.16 -6.69 6.42
CA ARG A 67 -1.60 -7.84 7.22
C ARG A 67 -2.62 -8.74 6.53
N ALA A 68 -3.39 -8.21 5.58
CA ALA A 68 -4.34 -9.00 4.80
C ALA A 68 -3.63 -9.76 3.68
N GLU A 69 -2.60 -9.19 3.05
CA GLU A 69 -1.78 -9.88 2.04
C GLU A 69 -0.83 -10.93 2.65
N ALA A 70 -0.46 -10.77 3.93
CA ALA A 70 0.42 -11.70 4.63
C ALA A 70 -0.29 -12.92 5.27
N ARG A 71 -1.62 -13.06 5.14
CA ARG A 71 -2.40 -14.19 5.68
C ARG A 71 -2.79 -15.17 4.60
#